data_AF-A0A524G6T1-F1
#
_entry.id   AF-A0A524G6T1-F1
#
_cell.length_a   1.000
_cell.length_b   1.000
_cell.length_c   1.000
_cell.angle_alpha   90.00
_cell.angle_beta   90.00
_cell.angle_gamma   90.00
#
_symmetry.space_group_name_H-M   'P 1'
#
loop_
_entity.id
_entity.type
_entity.pdbx_description
1 polymer ?
#
loop_
_entity_poly.entity_id
_entity_poly.type
_entity_poly.pdbx_seq_one_letter_code
_entity_poly.pdbx_strand_id
1 'polypeptide(L)'
;MRFIDGLKTLLTNSWYSFSFILSLIATSIISLLIVIDPNSILTTSDPIMGFAISVTVSFQYFVISLVIFSLIPKSRDIFFSGARKSLGYQAVLCLILILLFMVLGPVTALAGPYVGVPLAFGDAIITAYFAVLLGWNIGKSVSAKLGDRKTLHWVFFVLFWIIDFMIFGALFFVLGLSTLPFDQQIVMLVFPLGIALLPILTILFKNEEGIPAQTTLLTLIIFIYGIYHTYRLVSLVEPQWGLADVLLNLVLLIYGLSTTISKVHDSIGERPTTAVTIILLVILSRVGSQVSKLLATTVGLQTLVQVGITSSTILFIAILGLLVPAFWMWQRKKNPQSLVV
;
A
#
# COMPACT_ATOMS: atom_id res chain seq x y z
N MET A 1 -18.69 -1.31 8.56
CA MET A 1 -19.40 -0.38 7.65
C MET A 1 -18.44 0.29 6.68
N ARG A 2 -17.50 1.15 7.13
CA ARG A 2 -16.56 1.91 6.27
C ARG A 2 -15.89 1.16 5.09
N PHE A 3 -15.41 -0.08 5.28
CA PHE A 3 -14.84 -0.86 4.17
C PHE A 3 -15.85 -1.17 3.05
N ILE A 4 -17.05 -1.61 3.42
CA ILE A 4 -18.12 -1.98 2.46
C ILE A 4 -18.60 -0.74 1.72
N ASP A 5 -18.78 0.38 2.44
CA ASP A 5 -19.23 1.64 1.85
C ASP A 5 -18.18 2.19 0.87
N GLY A 6 -16.90 2.15 1.24
CA GLY A 6 -15.81 2.54 0.36
C GLY A 6 -15.63 1.64 -0.86
N LEU A 7 -15.79 0.33 -0.71
CA LEU A 7 -15.76 -0.63 -1.82
C LEU A 7 -16.93 -0.40 -2.79
N LYS A 8 -18.13 -0.14 -2.26
CA LYS A 8 -19.28 0.23 -3.08
C LYS A 8 -18.97 1.49 -3.89
N THR A 9 -18.47 2.54 -3.25
CA THR A 9 -18.09 3.80 -3.91
C THR A 9 -17.02 3.59 -4.99
N LEU A 10 -16.00 2.76 -4.73
CA LEU A 10 -14.99 2.40 -5.73
C LEU A 10 -15.61 1.77 -6.99
N LEU A 11 -16.58 0.87 -6.81
CA LEU A 11 -17.19 0.13 -7.91
C LEU A 11 -18.26 0.93 -8.65
N THR A 12 -18.98 1.82 -7.95
CA THR A 12 -20.12 2.55 -8.53
C THR A 12 -19.77 3.94 -9.06
N ASN A 13 -18.74 4.59 -8.52
CA ASN A 13 -18.39 5.94 -8.93
C ASN A 13 -17.57 5.93 -10.22
N SER A 14 -18.09 6.56 -11.28
CA SER A 14 -17.45 6.62 -12.60
C SER A 14 -16.06 7.28 -12.61
N TRP A 15 -15.72 8.02 -11.56
CA TRP A 15 -14.42 8.70 -11.44
C TRP A 15 -13.30 7.71 -11.06
N TYR A 16 -13.65 6.61 -10.39
CA TYR A 16 -12.69 5.66 -9.83
C TYR A 16 -12.84 4.25 -10.40
N SER A 17 -14.08 3.84 -10.73
CA SER A 17 -14.38 2.44 -11.04
C SER A 17 -13.60 1.90 -12.21
N PHE A 18 -13.47 2.67 -13.29
CA PHE A 18 -12.72 2.24 -14.47
C PHE A 18 -11.23 2.09 -14.17
N SER A 19 -10.59 3.10 -13.57
CA SER A 19 -9.17 3.04 -13.16
C SER A 19 -8.91 1.95 -12.12
N PHE A 20 -9.85 1.74 -11.19
CA PHE A 20 -9.75 0.71 -10.15
C PHE A 20 -9.83 -0.69 -10.75
N ILE A 21 -10.85 -0.97 -11.56
CA ILE A 21 -11.01 -2.27 -12.25
C ILE A 21 -9.80 -2.54 -13.13
N LEU A 22 -9.35 -1.55 -13.90
CA LEU A 22 -8.22 -1.71 -14.80
C LEU A 22 -6.90 -1.90 -14.02
N SER A 23 -6.76 -1.30 -12.83
CA SER A 23 -5.63 -1.57 -11.93
C SER A 23 -5.64 -2.99 -11.37
N LEU A 24 -6.81 -3.54 -11.04
CA LEU A 24 -6.95 -4.93 -10.62
C LEU A 24 -6.61 -5.89 -11.75
N ILE A 25 -7.07 -5.61 -12.98
CA ILE A 25 -6.74 -6.40 -14.17
C ILE A 25 -5.24 -6.35 -14.44
N ALA A 26 -4.63 -5.16 -14.48
CA ALA A 26 -3.19 -5.00 -14.70
C ALA A 26 -2.37 -5.74 -13.62
N THR A 27 -2.74 -5.56 -12.34
CA THR A 27 -2.08 -6.26 -11.23
C THR A 27 -2.22 -7.77 -11.37
N SER A 28 -3.39 -8.26 -11.77
CA SER A 28 -3.65 -9.70 -11.95
C SER A 28 -2.86 -10.27 -13.13
N ILE A 29 -2.79 -9.57 -14.27
CA ILE A 29 -2.01 -9.99 -15.43
C ILE A 29 -0.53 -10.10 -15.05
N ILE A 30 0.04 -9.05 -14.44
CA ILE A 30 1.43 -9.03 -13.99
C ILE A 30 1.68 -10.19 -13.02
N SER A 31 0.78 -10.37 -12.04
CA SER A 31 0.89 -11.44 -11.06
C SER A 31 0.85 -12.83 -11.69
N LEU A 32 -0.03 -13.05 -12.66
CA LEU A 32 -0.17 -14.33 -13.35
C LEU A 32 1.06 -14.65 -14.19
N LEU A 33 1.59 -13.66 -14.91
CA LEU A 33 2.80 -13.81 -15.73
C LEU A 33 4.01 -14.21 -14.88
N ILE A 34 4.14 -13.60 -13.72
CA ILE A 34 5.24 -13.90 -12.80
C ILE A 34 5.10 -15.29 -12.18
N VAL A 35 3.88 -15.73 -11.86
CA VAL A 35 3.64 -17.08 -11.29
C VAL A 35 3.90 -18.18 -12.31
N ILE A 36 3.60 -17.94 -13.58
CA ILE A 36 3.77 -18.92 -14.66
C ILE A 36 5.25 -19.09 -15.03
N ASP A 37 6.05 -18.01 -15.01
CA ASP A 37 7.45 -18.07 -15.39
C ASP A 37 8.32 -17.13 -14.52
N PRO A 38 8.71 -17.58 -13.31
CA PRO A 38 9.43 -16.74 -12.35
C PRO A 38 10.91 -16.51 -12.71
N ASN A 39 11.47 -17.32 -13.62
CA ASN A 39 12.92 -17.38 -13.87
C ASN A 39 13.32 -16.98 -15.29
N SER A 40 12.39 -16.84 -16.24
CA SER A 40 12.77 -16.29 -17.54
C SER A 40 13.05 -14.79 -17.40
N ILE A 41 14.19 -14.37 -17.96
CA ILE A 41 14.37 -12.97 -18.32
C ILE A 41 13.22 -12.67 -19.26
N LEU A 42 12.26 -11.87 -18.81
CA LEU A 42 11.12 -11.45 -19.61
C LEU A 42 11.64 -10.65 -20.79
N THR A 43 11.98 -11.34 -21.88
CA THR A 43 12.54 -10.67 -23.05
C THR A 43 11.40 -10.06 -23.85
N THR A 44 11.53 -8.79 -24.21
CA THR A 44 10.62 -8.10 -25.12
C THR A 44 10.60 -8.71 -26.55
N SER A 45 11.49 -9.67 -26.82
CA SER A 45 11.51 -10.46 -28.06
C SER A 45 10.41 -11.52 -28.14
N ASP A 46 9.81 -11.94 -27.03
CA ASP A 46 8.59 -12.76 -27.07
C ASP A 46 7.39 -11.86 -27.37
N PRO A 47 6.62 -12.09 -28.45
CA PRO A 47 5.48 -11.26 -28.82
C PRO A 47 4.39 -11.19 -27.74
N ILE A 48 4.17 -12.29 -26.99
CA ILE A 48 3.13 -12.38 -25.96
C ILE A 48 3.56 -11.58 -24.72
N MET A 49 4.83 -11.73 -24.32
CA MET A 49 5.38 -10.98 -23.18
C MET A 49 5.57 -9.50 -23.51
N GLY A 50 6.00 -9.18 -24.73
CA GLY A 50 6.07 -7.81 -25.24
C GLY A 50 4.69 -7.13 -25.22
N PHE A 51 3.63 -7.83 -25.64
CA PHE A 51 2.26 -7.32 -25.54
C PHE A 51 1.84 -7.05 -24.10
N ALA A 52 2.07 -8.00 -23.19
CA ALA A 52 1.71 -7.84 -21.78
C ALA A 52 2.45 -6.69 -21.09
N ILE A 53 3.75 -6.52 -21.40
CA ILE A 53 4.55 -5.39 -20.94
C ILE A 53 4.00 -4.09 -21.50
N SER A 54 3.71 -4.01 -22.80
CA SER A 54 3.13 -2.81 -23.43
C SER A 54 1.78 -2.43 -22.82
N VAL A 55 0.89 -3.40 -22.57
CA VAL A 55 -0.40 -3.16 -21.88
C VAL A 55 -0.16 -2.61 -20.47
N THR A 56 0.75 -3.22 -19.73
CA THR A 56 1.08 -2.84 -18.34
C THR A 56 1.67 -1.42 -18.27
N VAL A 57 2.65 -1.11 -19.11
CA VAL A 57 3.26 0.22 -19.20
C VAL A 57 2.22 1.26 -19.64
N SER A 58 1.40 0.94 -20.65
CA SER A 58 0.36 1.85 -21.12
C SER A 58 -0.62 2.23 -20.01
N PHE A 59 -0.94 1.30 -19.10
CA PHE A 59 -1.80 1.59 -17.96
C PHE A 59 -1.16 2.57 -16.98
N GLN A 60 0.14 2.45 -16.70
CA GLN A 60 0.85 3.44 -15.88
C GLN A 60 0.70 4.86 -16.46
N TYR A 61 0.95 5.02 -17.77
CA TYR A 61 0.83 6.32 -18.44
C TYR A 61 -0.63 6.79 -18.58
N PHE A 62 -1.58 5.87 -18.65
CA PHE A 62 -3.00 6.16 -18.60
C PHE A 62 -3.39 6.79 -17.27
N VAL A 63 -2.96 6.20 -16.16
CA VAL A 63 -3.24 6.76 -14.83
C VAL A 63 -2.52 8.10 -14.64
N ILE A 64 -1.29 8.27 -15.13
CA ILE A 64 -0.60 9.58 -15.13
C ILE A 64 -1.44 10.63 -15.86
N SER A 65 -1.96 10.28 -17.03
CA SER A 65 -2.79 11.17 -17.83
C SER A 65 -4.09 11.53 -17.11
N LEU A 66 -4.74 10.56 -16.44
CA LEU A 66 -5.91 10.82 -15.61
C LEU A 66 -5.60 11.72 -14.41
N VAL A 67 -4.43 11.57 -13.76
CA VAL A 67 -3.99 12.48 -12.69
C VAL A 67 -3.87 13.90 -13.25
N ILE A 68 -3.17 14.09 -14.36
CA ILE A 68 -3.01 15.42 -15.00
C ILE A 68 -4.37 16.00 -15.39
N PHE A 69 -5.23 15.20 -16.01
CA PHE A 69 -6.58 15.64 -16.42
C PHE A 69 -7.50 15.93 -15.23
N SER A 70 -7.29 15.30 -14.08
CA SER A 70 -8.04 15.62 -12.85
C SER A 70 -7.70 17.02 -12.30
N LEU A 71 -6.50 17.53 -12.60
CA LEU A 71 -6.02 18.83 -12.16
C LEU A 71 -6.46 19.99 -13.08
N ILE A 72 -6.88 19.69 -14.32
CA ILE A 72 -7.31 20.69 -15.30
C ILE A 72 -8.84 20.77 -15.33
N PRO A 73 -9.47 21.92 -15.03
CA PRO A 73 -10.93 22.03 -14.92
C PRO A 73 -11.71 21.54 -16.16
N LYS A 74 -11.29 21.94 -17.37
CA LYS A 74 -11.93 21.51 -18.63
C LYS A 74 -11.81 20.00 -18.86
N SER A 75 -10.65 19.41 -18.58
CA SER A 75 -10.42 17.98 -18.74
C SER A 75 -11.17 17.18 -17.67
N ARG A 76 -11.26 17.72 -16.45
CA ARG A 76 -12.05 17.13 -15.37
C ARG A 76 -13.50 16.92 -15.80
N ASP A 77 -14.08 17.89 -16.51
CA ASP A 77 -15.47 17.76 -16.92
C ASP A 77 -15.69 16.69 -18.01
N ILE A 78 -14.73 16.57 -18.92
CA ILE A 78 -14.77 15.59 -20.01
C ILE A 78 -14.56 14.16 -19.48
N PHE A 79 -13.55 13.97 -18.63
CA PHE A 79 -13.11 12.64 -18.19
C PHE A 79 -13.77 12.17 -16.89
N PHE A 80 -14.32 13.06 -16.07
CA PHE A 80 -14.84 12.71 -14.74
C PHE A 80 -16.28 13.16 -14.50
N SER A 81 -16.69 14.38 -14.91
CA SER A 81 -18.02 14.91 -14.56
C SER A 81 -19.17 14.56 -15.53
N GLY A 82 -18.90 13.89 -16.66
CA GLY A 82 -19.93 13.52 -17.64
C GLY A 82 -20.60 12.15 -17.42
N ALA A 83 -21.94 12.07 -17.44
CA ALA A 83 -22.68 10.80 -17.55
C ALA A 83 -22.27 10.00 -18.81
N ARG A 84 -22.23 8.65 -18.74
CA ARG A 84 -21.91 7.61 -19.78
C ARG A 84 -20.76 7.87 -20.77
N LYS A 85 -20.61 9.07 -21.32
CA LYS A 85 -19.55 9.55 -22.21
C LYS A 85 -18.17 9.65 -21.54
N SER A 86 -18.08 9.96 -20.24
CA SER A 86 -16.79 10.02 -19.51
C SER A 86 -16.03 8.70 -19.55
N LEU A 87 -16.72 7.58 -19.30
CA LEU A 87 -16.17 6.23 -19.41
C LEU A 87 -15.70 5.92 -20.84
N GLY A 88 -16.43 6.39 -21.86
CA GLY A 88 -16.03 6.28 -23.25
C GLY A 88 -14.71 7.01 -23.54
N TYR A 89 -14.54 8.24 -23.05
CA TYR A 89 -13.29 8.98 -23.22
C TYR A 89 -12.11 8.33 -22.48
N GLN A 90 -12.34 7.80 -21.28
CA GLN A 90 -11.30 7.05 -20.56
C GLN A 90 -10.91 5.76 -21.30
N ALA A 91 -11.88 5.02 -21.85
CA ALA A 91 -11.61 3.82 -22.64
C ALA A 91 -10.84 4.13 -23.93
N VAL A 92 -11.21 5.20 -24.65
CA VAL A 92 -10.50 5.65 -25.85
C VAL A 92 -9.08 6.08 -25.51
N LEU A 93 -8.88 6.85 -24.44
CA LEU A 93 -7.55 7.25 -23.97
C LEU A 93 -6.68 6.03 -23.63
N CYS A 94 -7.25 5.04 -22.93
CA CYS A 94 -6.57 3.80 -22.62
C CYS A 94 -6.14 3.05 -23.90
N LEU A 95 -7.04 2.93 -24.88
CA LEU A 95 -6.75 2.27 -26.16
C LEU A 95 -5.66 2.99 -26.96
N ILE A 96 -5.70 4.32 -27.03
CA ILE A 96 -4.67 5.13 -27.69
C ILE A 96 -3.30 4.88 -27.04
N LEU A 97 -3.24 4.83 -25.71
CA LEU A 97 -2.00 4.58 -24.99
C LEU A 97 -1.51 3.15 -25.21
N ILE A 98 -2.37 2.14 -25.21
CA ILE A 98 -1.97 0.76 -25.54
C ILE A 98 -1.32 0.74 -26.93
N LEU A 99 -1.96 1.31 -27.95
CA LEU A 99 -1.42 1.36 -29.31
C LEU A 99 -0.08 2.10 -29.39
N LEU A 100 0.04 3.24 -28.71
CA LEU A 100 1.28 4.03 -28.66
C LEU A 100 2.44 3.23 -28.05
N PHE A 101 2.18 2.53 -26.94
CA PHE A 101 3.20 1.77 -26.20
C PHE A 101 3.49 0.39 -26.82
N MET A 102 2.64 -0.11 -27.73
CA MET A 102 3.00 -1.23 -28.60
C MET A 102 4.05 -0.81 -29.64
N VAL A 103 4.01 0.43 -30.13
CA VAL A 103 5.00 0.97 -31.08
C VAL A 103 6.30 1.35 -30.37
N LEU A 104 6.22 1.90 -29.14
CA LEU A 104 7.38 2.39 -28.38
C LEU A 104 8.03 1.34 -27.45
N GLY A 105 7.57 0.09 -27.46
CA GLY A 105 7.90 -0.96 -26.48
C GLY A 105 9.39 -1.11 -26.09
N PRO A 106 10.36 -1.08 -27.02
CA PRO A 106 11.78 -1.20 -26.66
C PRO A 106 12.33 0.01 -25.88
N VAL A 107 11.90 1.23 -26.22
CA VAL A 107 12.36 2.47 -25.57
C VAL A 107 11.80 2.58 -24.16
N THR A 108 10.57 2.11 -23.97
CA THR A 108 9.86 2.19 -22.69
C THR A 108 10.37 1.14 -21.71
N ALA A 109 10.87 -0.01 -22.19
CA ALA A 109 11.56 -0.99 -21.36
C ALA A 109 12.87 -0.46 -20.75
N LEU A 110 13.63 0.35 -21.50
CA LEU A 110 14.88 0.96 -21.02
C LEU A 110 14.64 2.13 -20.06
N ALA A 111 13.65 2.99 -20.34
CA ALA A 111 13.36 4.16 -19.52
C ALA A 111 12.49 3.85 -18.29
N GLY A 112 11.67 2.81 -18.35
CA GLY A 112 10.63 2.56 -17.37
C GLY A 112 11.10 2.18 -15.96
N PRO A 113 12.23 1.48 -15.75
CA PRO A 113 12.77 1.28 -14.40
C PRO A 113 13.03 2.62 -13.70
N TYR A 114 13.64 3.58 -14.39
CA TYR A 114 13.97 4.91 -13.84
C TYR A 114 12.74 5.76 -13.55
N VAL A 115 11.72 5.71 -14.41
CA VAL A 115 10.43 6.40 -14.19
C VAL A 115 9.62 5.72 -13.07
N GLY A 116 9.77 4.41 -12.93
CA GLY A 116 9.05 3.59 -11.97
C GLY A 116 9.62 3.63 -10.55
N VAL A 117 10.91 3.92 -10.37
CA VAL A 117 11.57 3.97 -9.04
C VAL A 117 10.85 4.94 -8.08
N PRO A 118 10.57 6.22 -8.44
CA PRO A 118 9.81 7.11 -7.56
C PRO A 118 8.42 6.59 -7.20
N LEU A 119 7.74 5.92 -8.16
CA LEU A 119 6.43 5.32 -7.93
C LEU A 119 6.53 4.11 -6.99
N ALA A 120 7.64 3.38 -7.03
CA ALA A 120 7.94 2.28 -6.14
C ALA A 120 8.19 2.74 -4.69
N PHE A 121 8.81 3.91 -4.50
CA PHE A 121 8.88 4.55 -3.18
C PHE A 121 7.49 4.99 -2.70
N GLY A 122 6.68 5.58 -3.59
CA GLY A 122 5.28 5.91 -3.27
C GLY A 122 4.48 4.68 -2.85
N ASP A 123 4.66 3.56 -3.55
CA ASP A 123 4.04 2.27 -3.25
C ASP A 123 4.44 1.72 -1.89
N ALA A 124 5.74 1.81 -1.53
CA ALA A 124 6.25 1.40 -0.23
C ALA A 124 5.60 2.23 0.91
N ILE A 125 5.48 3.55 0.74
CA ILE A 125 4.82 4.46 1.70
C ILE A 125 3.33 4.09 1.84
N ILE A 126 2.63 3.87 0.73
CA ILE A 126 1.21 3.50 0.73
C ILE A 126 1.01 2.14 1.40
N THR A 127 1.89 1.18 1.13
CA THR A 127 1.85 -0.16 1.76
C THR A 127 1.99 -0.07 3.25
N ALA A 128 3.00 0.67 3.72
CA ALA A 128 3.20 0.91 5.14
C ALA A 128 1.98 1.59 5.78
N TYR A 129 1.44 2.63 5.14
CA TYR A 129 0.25 3.31 5.63
C TYR A 129 -0.99 2.39 5.71
N PHE A 130 -1.21 1.56 4.69
CA PHE A 130 -2.33 0.60 4.68
C PHE A 130 -2.17 -0.49 5.73
N ALA A 131 -0.95 -0.99 5.97
CA ALA A 131 -0.67 -1.93 7.06
C ALA A 131 -0.97 -1.31 8.42
N VAL A 132 -0.58 -0.04 8.63
CA VAL A 132 -0.91 0.70 9.87
C VAL A 132 -2.41 0.91 10.04
N LEU A 133 -3.12 1.30 8.97
CA LEU A 133 -4.58 1.44 9.00
C LEU A 133 -5.27 0.12 9.33
N LEU A 134 -4.83 -0.98 8.71
CA LEU A 134 -5.36 -2.31 8.95
C LEU A 134 -5.16 -2.69 10.43
N GLY A 135 -3.93 -2.58 10.93
CA GLY A 135 -3.63 -2.92 12.31
C GLY A 135 -4.40 -2.07 13.32
N TRP A 136 -4.54 -0.77 13.05
CA TRP A 136 -5.29 0.13 13.90
C TRP A 136 -6.78 -0.20 13.92
N ASN A 137 -7.38 -0.50 12.76
CA ASN A 137 -8.79 -0.83 12.66
C ASN A 137 -9.11 -2.20 13.28
N ILE A 138 -8.24 -3.20 13.10
CA ILE A 138 -8.37 -4.50 13.78
C ILE A 138 -8.26 -4.29 15.29
N GLY A 139 -7.24 -3.55 15.74
CA GLY A 139 -7.07 -3.20 17.15
C GLY A 139 -8.29 -2.49 17.73
N LYS A 140 -8.86 -1.52 17.02
CA LYS A 140 -10.09 -0.82 17.42
C LYS A 140 -11.27 -1.78 17.52
N SER A 141 -11.45 -2.66 16.53
CA SER A 141 -12.56 -3.62 16.52
C SER A 141 -12.46 -4.66 17.63
N VAL A 142 -11.24 -5.10 17.98
CA VAL A 142 -11.00 -6.03 19.09
C VAL A 142 -11.21 -5.30 20.42
N SER A 143 -10.66 -4.09 20.56
CA SER A 143 -10.83 -3.26 21.75
C SER A 143 -12.30 -2.93 22.02
N ALA A 144 -13.11 -2.71 20.97
CA ALA A 144 -14.54 -2.45 21.12
C ALA A 144 -15.30 -3.61 21.80
N LYS A 145 -14.83 -4.86 21.64
CA LYS A 145 -15.43 -6.03 22.31
C LYS A 145 -15.18 -6.04 23.83
N LEU A 146 -14.23 -5.26 24.33
CA LEU A 146 -13.94 -5.15 25.77
C LEU A 146 -14.98 -4.28 26.51
N GLY A 147 -15.83 -3.54 25.79
CA GLY A 147 -16.83 -2.62 26.35
C GLY A 147 -16.20 -1.48 27.14
N ASP A 148 -16.97 -0.65 27.86
CA ASP A 148 -16.45 0.58 28.51
C ASP A 148 -15.60 0.34 29.78
N ARG A 149 -15.17 -0.89 30.03
CA ARG A 149 -14.40 -1.26 31.24
C ARG A 149 -12.94 -0.84 31.08
N LYS A 150 -12.58 0.31 31.66
CA LYS A 150 -11.21 0.87 31.65
C LYS A 150 -10.15 -0.12 32.14
N THR A 151 -10.46 -0.92 33.16
CA THR A 151 -9.54 -1.92 33.73
C THR A 151 -9.21 -3.03 32.73
N LEU A 152 -10.19 -3.49 31.94
CA LEU A 152 -9.97 -4.52 30.92
C LEU A 152 -9.08 -4.02 29.78
N HIS A 153 -9.24 -2.76 29.38
CA HIS A 153 -8.37 -2.13 28.37
C HIS A 153 -6.90 -2.08 28.82
N TRP A 154 -6.66 -1.79 30.10
CA TRP A 154 -5.32 -1.83 30.68
C TRP A 154 -4.72 -3.22 30.72
N VAL A 155 -5.50 -4.21 31.18
CA VAL A 155 -5.06 -5.61 31.20
C VAL A 155 -4.74 -6.09 29.79
N PHE A 156 -5.60 -5.77 28.82
CA PHE A 156 -5.38 -6.11 27.41
C PHE A 156 -4.11 -5.46 26.86
N PHE A 157 -3.91 -4.16 27.13
CA PHE A 157 -2.72 -3.43 26.71
C PHE A 157 -1.44 -4.07 27.27
N VAL A 158 -1.37 -4.30 28.58
CA VAL A 158 -0.17 -4.89 29.22
C VAL A 158 0.06 -6.32 28.74
N LEU A 159 -0.99 -7.13 28.63
CA LEU A 159 -0.88 -8.51 28.16
C LEU A 159 -0.31 -8.58 26.75
N PHE A 160 -0.86 -7.80 25.80
CA PHE A 160 -0.36 -7.78 24.43
C PHE A 160 1.04 -7.17 24.32
N TRP A 161 1.37 -6.19 25.15
CA TRP A 161 2.73 -5.66 25.19
C TRP A 161 3.77 -6.70 25.62
N ILE A 162 3.45 -7.52 26.63
CA ILE A 162 4.30 -8.64 27.05
C ILE A 162 4.39 -9.68 25.94
N ILE A 163 3.27 -10.01 25.27
CA ILE A 163 3.26 -10.93 24.12
C ILE A 163 4.16 -10.41 23.00
N ASP A 164 4.07 -9.12 22.63
CA ASP A 164 4.94 -8.52 21.61
C ASP A 164 6.42 -8.64 21.98
N PHE A 165 6.76 -8.35 23.24
CA PHE A 165 8.13 -8.49 23.74
C PHE A 165 8.63 -9.94 23.64
N MET A 166 7.81 -10.91 24.05
CA MET A 166 8.15 -12.33 23.99
C MET A 166 8.29 -12.83 22.55
N ILE A 167 7.35 -12.48 21.67
CA ILE A 167 7.37 -12.88 20.25
C ILE A 167 8.60 -12.27 19.56
N PHE A 168 8.89 -10.99 19.81
CA PHE A 168 10.09 -10.35 19.26
C PHE A 168 11.36 -11.05 19.74
N GLY A 169 11.49 -11.29 21.06
CA GLY A 169 12.63 -11.98 21.64
C GLY A 169 12.82 -13.37 21.03
N ALA A 170 11.76 -14.17 20.97
CA ALA A 170 11.80 -15.51 20.37
C ALA A 170 12.25 -15.47 18.90
N LEU A 171 11.67 -14.59 18.09
CA LEU A 171 12.00 -14.48 16.67
C LEU A 171 13.40 -13.91 16.43
N PHE A 172 13.87 -13.00 17.28
CA PHE A 172 15.24 -12.50 17.23
C PHE A 172 16.26 -13.64 17.35
N PHE A 173 16.04 -14.56 18.28
CA PHE A 173 16.93 -15.73 18.47
C PHE A 173 16.73 -16.80 17.40
N VAL A 174 15.49 -17.19 17.10
CA VAL A 174 15.18 -18.28 16.16
C VAL A 174 15.61 -17.93 14.73
N LEU A 175 15.40 -16.69 14.31
CA LEU A 175 15.77 -16.22 12.97
C LEU A 175 17.20 -15.68 12.91
N GLY A 176 17.91 -15.64 14.05
CA GLY A 176 19.28 -15.14 14.11
C GLY A 176 19.42 -13.70 13.61
N LEU A 177 18.46 -12.81 13.89
CA LEU A 177 18.35 -11.48 13.26
C LEU A 177 19.64 -10.63 13.40
N SER A 178 20.41 -10.81 14.47
CA SER A 178 21.71 -10.15 14.70
C SER A 178 22.81 -10.56 13.71
N THR A 179 22.65 -11.69 13.04
CA THR A 179 23.60 -12.22 12.05
C THR A 179 23.26 -11.81 10.62
N LEU A 180 22.08 -11.22 10.42
CA LEU A 180 21.68 -10.70 9.11
C LEU A 180 22.55 -9.50 8.70
N PRO A 181 22.82 -9.30 7.40
CA PRO A 181 23.41 -8.08 6.89
C PRO A 181 22.60 -6.83 7.24
N PHE A 182 23.27 -5.68 7.36
CA PHE A 182 22.70 -4.43 7.88
C PHE A 182 21.43 -3.96 7.15
N ASP A 183 21.35 -4.15 5.84
CA ASP A 183 20.18 -3.84 4.99
C ASP A 183 18.93 -4.67 5.34
N GLN A 184 19.10 -5.82 5.98
CA GLN A 184 18.04 -6.73 6.41
C GLN A 184 17.71 -6.58 7.90
N GLN A 185 18.62 -5.96 8.67
CA GLN A 185 18.44 -5.66 10.09
C GLN A 185 17.42 -4.54 10.37
N ILE A 186 16.97 -3.81 9.33
CA ILE A 186 16.03 -2.68 9.46
C ILE A 186 14.73 -3.09 10.18
N VAL A 187 14.29 -4.34 10.07
CA VAL A 187 13.11 -4.86 10.80
C VAL A 187 13.25 -4.75 12.31
N MET A 188 14.48 -4.75 12.84
CA MET A 188 14.72 -4.60 14.26
C MET A 188 14.30 -3.23 14.79
N LEU A 189 14.10 -2.22 13.93
CA LEU A 189 13.53 -0.92 14.31
C LEU A 189 12.10 -1.03 14.85
N VAL A 190 11.37 -2.11 14.52
CA VAL A 190 10.03 -2.34 15.09
C VAL A 190 10.09 -2.49 16.62
N PHE A 191 11.20 -2.98 17.18
CA PHE A 191 11.37 -3.09 18.64
C PHE A 191 11.48 -1.72 19.35
N PRO A 192 12.48 -0.87 19.08
CA PRO A 192 12.58 0.42 19.74
C PRO A 192 11.39 1.33 19.42
N LEU A 193 10.84 1.28 18.21
CA LEU A 193 9.74 2.16 17.80
C LEU A 193 8.37 1.65 18.27
N GLY A 194 8.06 0.38 18.03
CA GLY A 194 6.74 -0.21 18.29
C GLY A 194 6.58 -0.83 19.67
N ILE A 195 7.63 -1.44 20.23
CA ILE A 195 7.56 -2.14 21.53
C ILE A 195 7.99 -1.21 22.68
N ALA A 196 8.93 -0.29 22.46
CA ALA A 196 9.34 0.66 23.51
C ALA A 196 8.64 2.01 23.39
N LEU A 197 8.87 2.75 22.31
CA LEU A 197 8.39 4.13 22.14
C LEU A 197 6.87 4.23 22.06
N LEU A 198 6.21 3.42 21.23
CA LEU A 198 4.77 3.54 21.02
C LEU A 198 3.95 3.30 22.30
N PRO A 199 4.24 2.29 23.15
CA PRO A 199 3.60 2.13 24.46
C PRO A 199 3.82 3.33 25.39
N ILE A 200 5.01 3.92 25.41
CA ILE A 200 5.29 5.14 26.18
C ILE A 200 4.41 6.29 25.68
N LEU A 201 4.37 6.53 24.37
CA LEU A 201 3.51 7.56 23.77
C LEU A 201 2.03 7.30 24.04
N THR A 202 1.62 6.03 24.05
CA THR A 202 0.25 5.61 24.38
C THR A 202 -0.13 6.05 25.81
N ILE A 203 0.79 5.89 26.76
CA ILE A 203 0.59 6.31 28.15
C ILE A 203 0.58 7.84 28.28
N LEU A 204 1.48 8.53 27.58
CA LEU A 204 1.59 10.01 27.61
C LEU A 204 0.39 10.72 26.95
N PHE A 205 -0.16 10.12 25.91
CA PHE A 205 -1.31 10.64 25.16
C PHE A 205 -2.63 9.96 25.53
N LYS A 206 -2.70 9.26 26.67
CA LYS A 206 -3.98 8.72 27.18
C LYS A 206 -4.97 9.86 27.45
N ASN A 207 -6.25 9.60 27.17
CA ASN A 207 -7.36 10.49 27.50
C ASN A 207 -8.11 9.96 28.75
N GLU A 208 -9.07 10.75 29.24
CA GLU A 208 -9.93 10.38 30.38
C GLU A 208 -10.72 9.07 30.15
N GLU A 209 -11.01 8.72 28.89
CA GLU A 209 -11.66 7.48 28.48
C GLU A 209 -10.79 6.23 28.67
N GLY A 210 -9.48 6.38 28.88
CA GLY A 210 -8.54 5.28 29.12
C GLY A 210 -7.44 5.16 28.06
N ILE A 211 -6.70 4.05 28.11
CA ILE A 211 -5.63 3.74 27.17
C ILE A 211 -6.21 3.18 25.87
N PRO A 212 -5.74 3.63 24.69
CA PRO A 212 -6.08 2.96 23.44
C PRO A 212 -5.40 1.60 23.39
N ALA A 213 -6.11 0.55 23.80
CA ALA A 213 -5.64 -0.84 23.84
C ALA A 213 -5.28 -1.41 22.45
N GLN A 214 -5.62 -0.69 21.38
CA GLN A 214 -5.33 -1.02 19.99
C GLN A 214 -3.85 -0.83 19.59
N THR A 215 -3.02 -0.14 20.39
CA THR A 215 -1.64 0.18 20.02
C THR A 215 -0.72 -1.04 20.04
N THR A 216 -0.86 -1.93 21.01
CA THR A 216 -0.07 -3.17 21.08
C THR A 216 -0.48 -4.17 20.00
N LEU A 217 -1.77 -4.31 19.74
CA LEU A 217 -2.25 -5.16 18.64
C LEU A 217 -1.84 -4.62 17.25
N LEU A 218 -1.76 -3.30 17.10
CA LEU A 218 -1.17 -2.67 15.92
C LEU A 218 0.33 -3.03 15.80
N THR A 219 1.11 -2.92 16.88
CA THR A 219 2.54 -3.27 16.89
C THR A 219 2.75 -4.70 16.43
N LEU A 220 1.95 -5.66 16.92
CA LEU A 220 2.02 -7.05 16.49
C LEU A 220 1.80 -7.21 14.98
N ILE A 221 0.79 -6.53 14.43
CA ILE A 221 0.47 -6.61 12.99
C ILE A 221 1.60 -6.00 12.15
N ILE A 222 2.08 -4.81 12.52
CA ILE A 222 3.24 -4.16 11.89
C ILE A 222 4.46 -5.08 11.94
N PHE A 223 4.68 -5.75 13.07
CA PHE A 223 5.81 -6.65 13.24
C PHE A 223 5.71 -7.89 12.34
N ILE A 224 4.53 -8.52 12.23
CA ILE A 224 4.29 -9.64 11.30
C ILE A 224 4.57 -9.22 9.85
N TYR A 225 4.10 -8.03 9.44
CA TYR A 225 4.40 -7.48 8.11
C TYR A 225 5.91 -7.21 7.92
N GLY A 226 6.58 -6.67 8.94
CA GLY A 226 8.03 -6.45 8.92
C GLY A 226 8.82 -7.75 8.75
N ILE A 227 8.46 -8.80 9.49
CA ILE A 227 9.09 -10.13 9.38
C ILE A 227 8.86 -10.71 7.98
N TYR A 228 7.63 -10.64 7.46
CA TYR A 228 7.32 -11.10 6.11
C TYR A 228 8.23 -10.46 5.07
N HIS A 229 8.36 -9.13 5.08
CA HIS A 229 9.22 -8.42 4.15
C HIS A 229 10.71 -8.68 4.39
N THR A 230 11.12 -8.95 5.63
CA THR A 230 12.51 -9.34 5.94
C THR A 230 12.84 -10.71 5.40
N TYR A 231 11.94 -11.69 5.59
CA TYR A 231 12.09 -13.02 5.03
C TYR A 231 12.20 -12.96 3.50
N ARG A 232 11.36 -12.14 2.85
CA ARG A 232 11.44 -11.89 1.40
C ARG A 232 12.77 -11.27 0.96
N LEU A 233 13.38 -10.46 1.82
CA LEU A 233 14.68 -9.83 1.55
C LEU A 233 15.84 -10.83 1.74
N VAL A 234 15.73 -11.75 2.70
CA VAL A 234 16.69 -12.86 2.88
C VAL A 234 16.58 -13.86 1.73
N SER A 235 15.36 -14.15 1.26
CA SER A 235 15.07 -15.13 0.21
C SER A 235 15.18 -14.59 -1.22
N LEU A 236 15.91 -13.49 -1.45
CA LEU A 236 16.05 -12.86 -2.78
C LEU A 236 16.77 -13.72 -3.82
N VAL A 237 17.37 -14.84 -3.38
CA VAL A 237 18.07 -15.81 -4.24
C VAL A 237 17.10 -16.65 -5.09
N GLU A 238 15.81 -16.68 -4.75
CA GLU A 238 14.76 -17.30 -5.58
C GLU A 238 13.68 -16.26 -5.89
N PRO A 239 13.59 -15.74 -7.13
CA PRO A 239 12.64 -14.70 -7.51
C PRO A 239 11.25 -15.29 -7.73
N GLN A 240 10.69 -15.98 -6.75
CA GLN A 240 9.30 -16.41 -6.80
C GLN A 240 8.46 -15.36 -6.09
N TRP A 241 7.64 -14.65 -6.85
CA TRP A 241 6.47 -14.03 -6.26
C TRP A 241 5.50 -15.15 -5.97
N GLY A 242 5.48 -15.58 -4.71
CA GLY A 242 4.55 -16.61 -4.30
C GLY A 242 3.13 -16.08 -4.47
N LEU A 243 2.16 -16.99 -4.63
CA LEU A 243 0.73 -16.67 -4.51
C LEU A 243 0.45 -15.82 -3.25
N ALA A 244 1.22 -16.02 -2.18
CA ALA A 244 1.17 -15.22 -0.96
C ALA A 244 1.46 -13.71 -1.19
N ASP A 245 2.49 -13.35 -1.98
CA ASP A 245 2.80 -11.94 -2.29
C ASP A 245 1.69 -11.28 -3.09
N VAL A 246 1.14 -12.03 -4.06
CA VAL A 246 0.06 -11.57 -4.93
C VAL A 246 -1.21 -11.33 -4.12
N LEU A 247 -1.59 -12.30 -3.30
CA LEU A 247 -2.76 -12.21 -2.43
C LEU A 247 -2.62 -11.08 -1.42
N LEU A 248 -1.45 -10.95 -0.78
CA LEU A 248 -1.19 -9.90 0.21
C LEU A 248 -1.29 -8.51 -0.42
N ASN A 249 -0.73 -8.31 -1.62
CA ASN A 249 -0.82 -7.04 -2.34
C ASN A 249 -2.25 -6.72 -2.79
N LEU A 250 -2.99 -7.71 -3.31
CA LEU A 250 -4.39 -7.52 -3.71
C LEU A 250 -5.29 -7.20 -2.52
N VAL A 251 -5.15 -7.94 -1.41
CA VAL A 251 -5.94 -7.72 -0.20
C VAL A 251 -5.65 -6.34 0.38
N LEU A 252 -4.37 -5.96 0.50
CA LEU A 252 -4.00 -4.62 0.98
C LEU A 252 -4.48 -3.51 0.05
N LEU A 253 -4.44 -3.72 -1.27
CA LEU A 253 -4.92 -2.76 -2.24
C LEU A 253 -6.43 -2.52 -2.10
N ILE A 254 -7.22 -3.60 -2.11
CA ILE A 254 -8.68 -3.53 -1.97
C ILE A 254 -9.02 -2.90 -0.62
N TYR A 255 -8.45 -3.41 0.47
CA TYR A 255 -8.71 -2.90 1.81
C TYR A 255 -8.33 -1.44 1.97
N GLY A 256 -7.11 -1.08 1.58
CA GLY A 256 -6.56 0.26 1.77
C GLY A 256 -7.24 1.32 0.91
N LEU A 257 -7.54 1.03 -0.36
CA LEU A 257 -8.31 1.95 -1.21
C LEU A 257 -9.74 2.11 -0.71
N SER A 258 -10.43 1.02 -0.37
CA SER A 258 -11.80 1.08 0.17
C SER A 258 -11.86 1.90 1.45
N THR A 259 -10.94 1.67 2.39
CA THR A 259 -10.92 2.43 3.66
C THR A 259 -10.52 3.88 3.46
N THR A 260 -9.58 4.18 2.54
CA THR A 260 -9.18 5.55 2.21
C THR A 260 -10.35 6.31 1.57
N ILE A 261 -11.05 5.70 0.63
CA ILE A 261 -12.19 6.31 -0.05
C ILE A 261 -13.35 6.53 0.91
N SER A 262 -13.62 5.60 1.82
CA SER A 262 -14.65 5.84 2.83
C SER A 262 -14.40 7.11 3.66
N LYS A 263 -13.14 7.51 3.88
CA LYS A 263 -12.80 8.74 4.61
C LYS A 263 -12.75 9.97 3.71
N VAL A 264 -12.19 9.82 2.52
CA VAL A 264 -11.94 10.92 1.58
C VAL A 264 -13.23 11.30 0.84
N HIS A 265 -14.10 10.33 0.55
CA HIS A 265 -15.37 10.54 -0.13
C HIS A 265 -16.35 11.37 0.71
N ASP A 266 -16.35 11.20 2.04
CA ASP A 266 -17.15 12.03 2.95
C ASP A 266 -16.74 13.51 2.90
N SER A 267 -15.48 13.81 2.53
CA SER A 267 -14.95 15.17 2.36
C SER A 267 -15.07 15.74 0.94
N ILE A 268 -15.66 14.98 -0.01
CA ILE A 268 -15.78 15.41 -1.43
C ILE A 268 -16.66 16.64 -1.60
N GLY A 269 -17.59 16.90 -0.67
CA GLY A 269 -18.38 18.13 -0.68
C GLY A 269 -17.52 19.40 -0.63
N GLU A 270 -16.33 19.33 -0.03
CA GLU A 270 -15.46 20.51 0.16
C GLU A 270 -14.29 20.55 -0.85
N ARG A 271 -13.71 19.40 -1.24
CA ARG A 271 -12.53 19.33 -2.14
C ARG A 271 -12.53 18.11 -3.08
N PRO A 272 -13.40 18.07 -4.09
CA PRO A 272 -13.56 16.90 -4.98
C PRO A 272 -12.31 16.59 -5.80
N THR A 273 -11.52 17.59 -6.18
CA THR A 273 -10.28 17.42 -6.96
C THR A 273 -9.19 16.71 -6.17
N THR A 274 -8.96 17.13 -4.93
CA THR A 274 -7.92 16.57 -4.07
C THR A 274 -8.20 15.10 -3.76
N ALA A 275 -9.46 14.75 -3.49
CA ALA A 275 -9.88 13.37 -3.27
C ALA A 275 -9.52 12.45 -4.44
N VAL A 276 -9.81 12.91 -5.65
CA VAL A 276 -9.64 12.13 -6.88
C VAL A 276 -8.18 11.94 -7.23
N THR A 277 -7.42 13.02 -7.16
CA THR A 277 -5.99 12.99 -7.40
C THR A 277 -5.29 12.04 -6.41
N ILE A 278 -5.66 12.05 -5.13
CA ILE A 278 -5.07 11.12 -4.14
C ILE A 278 -5.34 9.66 -4.52
N ILE A 279 -6.58 9.32 -4.90
CA ILE A 279 -6.95 7.94 -5.26
C ILE A 279 -6.20 7.49 -6.52
N LEU A 280 -6.14 8.35 -7.54
CA LEU A 280 -5.39 8.06 -8.76
C LEU A 280 -3.89 7.96 -8.52
N LEU A 281 -3.32 8.76 -7.60
CA LEU A 281 -1.91 8.64 -7.19
C LEU A 281 -1.63 7.33 -6.46
N VAL A 282 -2.57 6.84 -5.65
CA VAL A 282 -2.45 5.53 -5.00
C VAL A 282 -2.43 4.42 -6.05
N ILE A 283 -3.37 4.46 -7.00
CA ILE A 283 -3.43 3.50 -8.12
C ILE A 283 -2.15 3.58 -8.96
N LEU A 284 -1.67 4.79 -9.26
CA LEU A 284 -0.47 5.04 -10.05
C LEU A 284 0.78 4.48 -9.37
N SER A 285 0.95 4.73 -8.07
CA SER A 285 2.12 4.26 -7.32
C SER A 285 2.16 2.73 -7.30
N ARG A 286 1.00 2.10 -7.08
CA ARG A 286 0.83 0.64 -7.06
C ARG A 286 1.19 0.01 -8.39
N VAL A 287 0.57 0.46 -9.48
CA VAL A 287 0.85 -0.13 -10.79
C VAL A 287 2.24 0.26 -11.28
N GLY A 288 2.66 1.50 -11.08
CA GLY A 288 4.02 1.94 -11.40
C GLY A 288 5.12 1.14 -10.70
N SER A 289 4.91 0.73 -9.45
CA SER A 289 5.81 -0.19 -8.72
C SER A 289 5.88 -1.56 -9.38
N GLN A 290 4.73 -2.14 -9.77
CA GLN A 290 4.68 -3.44 -10.45
C GLN A 290 5.31 -3.36 -11.85
N VAL A 291 5.04 -2.30 -12.60
CA VAL A 291 5.67 -2.03 -13.90
C VAL A 291 7.18 -1.85 -13.74
N SER A 292 7.63 -1.11 -12.74
CA SER A 292 9.05 -0.90 -12.46
C SER A 292 9.78 -2.21 -12.21
N LYS A 293 9.20 -3.10 -11.40
CA LYS A 293 9.74 -4.43 -11.14
C LYS A 293 9.76 -5.29 -12.40
N LEU A 294 8.68 -5.26 -13.18
CA LEU A 294 8.57 -5.97 -14.46
C LEU A 294 9.60 -5.49 -15.48
N LEU A 295 9.85 -4.18 -15.58
CA LEU A 295 10.85 -3.65 -16.50
C LEU A 295 12.28 -3.84 -15.99
N ALA A 296 12.48 -3.83 -14.67
CA ALA A 296 13.79 -4.09 -14.09
C ALA A 296 14.30 -5.51 -14.39
N THR A 297 13.41 -6.49 -14.54
CA THR A 297 13.81 -7.84 -14.99
C THR A 297 14.33 -7.81 -16.43
N THR A 298 13.71 -7.01 -17.31
CA THR A 298 14.11 -6.91 -18.73
C THR A 298 15.49 -6.29 -18.94
N VAL A 299 15.97 -5.48 -17.98
CA VAL A 299 17.28 -4.79 -18.05
C VAL A 299 18.30 -5.30 -17.03
N GLY A 300 18.01 -6.40 -16.31
CA GLY A 300 18.92 -6.98 -15.33
C GLY A 300 19.09 -6.17 -14.02
N LEU A 301 18.18 -5.24 -13.72
CA LEU A 301 18.17 -4.44 -12.48
C LEU A 301 17.21 -4.97 -11.41
N GLN A 302 16.63 -6.16 -11.62
CA GLN A 302 15.61 -6.75 -10.74
C GLN A 302 16.02 -6.76 -9.26
N THR A 303 17.20 -7.27 -8.95
CA THR A 303 17.68 -7.39 -7.56
C THR A 303 17.79 -6.03 -6.88
N LEU A 304 18.34 -5.03 -7.58
CA LEU A 304 18.49 -3.67 -7.05
C LEU A 304 17.12 -3.05 -6.71
N VAL A 305 16.16 -3.15 -7.64
CA VAL A 305 14.81 -2.60 -7.47
C VAL A 305 14.05 -3.35 -6.38
N GLN A 306 14.18 -4.68 -6.31
CA GLN A 306 13.49 -5.49 -5.32
C GLN A 306 14.03 -5.28 -3.90
N VAL A 307 15.35 -5.18 -3.73
CA VAL A 307 15.99 -4.80 -2.45
C VAL A 307 15.50 -3.41 -2.04
N GLY A 308 15.62 -2.43 -2.93
CA GLY A 308 15.25 -1.04 -2.64
C GLY A 308 13.81 -0.89 -2.18
N ILE A 309 12.86 -1.53 -2.87
CA ILE A 309 11.43 -1.49 -2.51
C ILE A 309 11.16 -2.20 -1.20
N THR A 310 11.76 -3.38 -1.00
CA THR A 310 11.51 -4.19 0.20
C THR A 310 12.10 -3.53 1.44
N SER A 311 13.35 -3.06 1.39
CA SER A 311 13.98 -2.29 2.48
C SER A 311 13.21 -1.02 2.80
N SER A 312 12.79 -0.26 1.76
CA SER A 312 12.00 0.96 1.96
C SER A 312 10.65 0.67 2.60
N THR A 313 10.00 -0.43 2.23
CA THR A 313 8.72 -0.85 2.81
C THR A 313 8.88 -1.15 4.30
N ILE A 314 9.91 -1.91 4.69
CA ILE A 314 10.20 -2.22 6.11
C ILE A 314 10.47 -0.93 6.89
N LEU A 315 11.28 -0.02 6.32
CA LEU A 315 11.59 1.27 6.95
C LEU A 315 10.33 2.12 7.16
N PHE A 316 9.49 2.28 6.12
CA PHE A 316 8.26 3.05 6.23
C PHE A 316 7.24 2.41 7.16
N ILE A 317 7.16 1.07 7.21
CA ILE A 317 6.32 0.34 8.18
C ILE A 317 6.74 0.73 9.61
N ALA A 318 8.04 0.74 9.89
CA ALA A 318 8.56 1.10 11.21
C ALA A 318 8.30 2.58 11.55
N ILE A 319 8.57 3.50 10.62
CA ILE A 319 8.39 4.94 10.82
C ILE A 319 6.91 5.31 10.96
N LEU A 320 6.08 4.94 9.98
CA LEU A 320 4.65 5.26 10.00
C LEU A 320 3.92 4.52 11.12
N GLY A 321 4.39 3.31 11.46
CA GLY A 321 3.93 2.53 12.59
C GLY A 321 4.00 3.25 13.92
N LEU A 322 4.97 4.16 14.09
CA LEU A 322 5.07 5.04 15.25
C LEU A 322 4.32 6.36 15.03
N LEU A 323 4.63 7.05 13.93
CA LEU A 323 4.21 8.44 13.72
C LEU A 323 2.69 8.58 13.55
N VAL A 324 2.06 7.69 12.78
CA VAL A 324 0.63 7.80 12.47
C VAL A 324 -0.23 7.58 13.72
N PRO A 325 -0.02 6.51 14.52
CA PRO A 325 -0.71 6.35 15.80
C PRO A 325 -0.43 7.49 16.78
N ALA A 326 0.83 7.92 16.90
CA ALA A 326 1.20 9.02 17.78
C ALA A 326 0.46 10.31 17.43
N PHE A 327 0.37 10.62 16.13
CA PHE A 327 -0.39 11.76 15.62
C PHE A 327 -1.89 11.63 15.93
N TRP A 328 -2.51 10.48 15.70
CA TRP A 328 -3.93 10.28 16.01
C TRP A 328 -4.23 10.38 17.50
N MET A 329 -3.34 9.85 18.36
CA MET A 329 -3.47 9.98 19.81
C MET A 329 -3.31 11.44 20.26
N TRP A 330 -2.33 12.15 19.71
CA TRP A 330 -2.13 13.58 19.98
C TRP A 330 -3.34 14.43 19.54
N GLN A 331 -3.88 14.18 18.34
CA GLN A 331 -5.09 14.87 17.88
C GLN A 331 -6.29 14.59 18.78
N ARG A 332 -6.49 13.34 19.22
CA ARG A 332 -7.56 12.96 20.14
C ARG A 332 -7.44 13.66 21.49
N LYS A 333 -6.22 13.90 21.97
CA LYS A 333 -5.95 14.66 23.20
C LYS A 333 -6.23 16.15 23.02
N LYS A 334 -5.84 16.73 21.87
CA LYS A 334 -5.99 18.17 21.59
C LYS A 334 -7.44 18.56 21.27
N ASN A 335 -8.16 17.72 20.53
CA ASN A 335 -9.53 17.98 20.06
C ASN A 335 -10.47 16.83 20.45
N PRO A 336 -10.86 16.70 21.73
CA PRO A 336 -11.72 15.60 22.19
C PRO A 336 -13.11 15.59 21.52
N GLN A 337 -13.60 16.75 21.04
CA GLN A 337 -14.90 16.87 20.37
C GLN A 337 -14.87 16.52 18.87
N SER A 338 -13.70 16.43 18.21
CA SER A 338 -13.62 16.26 16.75
C SER A 338 -13.56 14.80 16.29
N LEU A 339 -13.80 13.82 17.16
CA LEU A 339 -13.68 12.38 16.86
C LEU A 339 -14.98 11.58 17.04
N VAL A 340 -16.11 12.25 17.21
CA VAL A 340 -17.44 11.64 17.03
C VAL A 340 -17.83 11.74 15.54
N VAL A 341 -17.06 11.08 14.66
CA VAL A 341 -17.47 10.73 13.27
C VAL A 341 -16.81 9.42 12.84
#